data_AF-A0A349HL70-F1
#
_entry.id   AF-A0A349HL70-F1
#
_cell.length_a   1.000
_cell.length_b   1.000
_cell.length_c   1.000
_cell.angle_alpha   90.00
_cell.angle_beta   90.00
_cell.angle_gamma   90.00
#
_symmetry.space_group_name_H-M   'P 1'
#
loop_
_entity.id
_entity.type
_entity.pdbx_description
1 polymer ?
#
loop_
_entity_poly.entity_id
_entity_poly.type
_entity_poly.pdbx_seq_one_letter_code
_entity_poly.pdbx_strand_id
1 'polypeptide(L)'
;RIFSFPIPTYNVTEDFPWDSKIGHTLLDLTAKYGVPYFQNFINSDLNPEDVRSMCCRLQMDLRELRNKVGGLFGAGDLTGSIGVVTLNLPKLAYLAQGEEDFLDLIEEYAIQAKNSLEFKRKLIQTNLDNGMFPWSRRYLKNGYKGHFSTIGLLGGHEACLNLLGKGIETPSGIRLMTRVLNHLRDLTSQFQEETGSLYNLEATPAEGTSYRLAKIDKSLYADIQTSGDGTPYYTNSTTLPVGVSEDVVLALSHQDKLQPLYTGGSVFHTFLGESTADLDALKNFIIKAFKKTKIPYLSITPTFSICKEHGYIQGEHHTCPECGAESEVYTRIVGYYRPVKQWNDGKKAEYKDRQVYNTFCC
;
A
#
# COMPACT_ATOMS: atom_id res chain seq x y z
N ARG A 1 15.37 18.05 10.98
CA ARG A 1 15.34 16.72 10.33
C ARG A 1 13.97 16.09 10.58
N ILE A 2 13.38 15.40 9.61
CA ILE A 2 12.11 14.68 9.81
C ILE A 2 12.37 13.35 10.54
N PHE A 3 11.37 12.83 11.25
CA PHE A 3 11.37 11.46 11.78
C PHE A 3 10.54 10.56 10.86
N SER A 4 11.00 9.33 10.62
CA SER A 4 10.25 8.35 9.81
C SER A 4 9.01 7.83 10.54
N PHE A 5 9.00 7.87 11.87
CA PHE A 5 7.95 7.31 12.72
C PHE A 5 7.65 8.21 13.93
N PRO A 6 6.41 8.18 14.45
CA PRO A 6 5.23 7.46 13.93
C PRO A 6 4.75 8.02 12.57
N ILE A 7 4.00 7.22 11.80
CA ILE A 7 3.37 7.69 10.56
C ILE A 7 1.97 8.19 10.92
N PRO A 8 1.73 9.50 11.01
CA PRO A 8 0.43 10.02 11.36
C PRO A 8 -0.55 9.81 10.21
N THR A 9 -1.79 9.46 10.56
CA THR A 9 -2.90 9.25 9.63
C THR A 9 -4.14 9.95 10.17
N TYR A 10 -4.84 10.71 9.33
CA TYR A 10 -6.04 11.45 9.71
C TYR A 10 -7.25 10.97 8.90
N ASN A 11 -8.35 10.71 9.60
CA ASN A 11 -9.63 10.34 8.99
C ASN A 11 -10.29 11.60 8.46
N VAL A 12 -10.56 11.64 7.16
CA VAL A 12 -11.21 12.78 6.49
C VAL A 12 -12.68 12.46 6.26
N THR A 13 -13.54 13.14 7.00
CA THR A 13 -15.00 13.15 6.89
C THR A 13 -15.48 14.36 6.09
N GLU A 14 -16.80 14.45 5.83
CA GLU A 14 -17.40 15.61 5.15
C GLU A 14 -17.22 16.92 5.92
N ASP A 15 -17.21 16.85 7.26
CA ASP A 15 -17.09 17.97 8.19
C ASP A 15 -15.65 18.18 8.69
N PHE A 16 -14.66 17.56 8.05
CA PHE A 16 -13.26 17.67 8.47
C PHE A 16 -12.84 19.17 8.52
N PRO A 17 -12.26 19.66 9.64
CA PRO A 17 -12.11 21.09 9.90
C PRO A 17 -10.88 21.70 9.21
N TRP A 18 -10.87 21.69 7.87
CA TRP A 18 -9.75 22.14 7.05
C TRP A 18 -9.35 23.59 7.30
N ASP A 19 -10.33 24.49 7.50
CA ASP A 19 -10.09 25.93 7.67
C ASP A 19 -9.84 26.32 9.15
N SER A 20 -9.70 25.32 10.03
CA SER A 20 -9.25 25.56 11.41
C SER A 20 -7.74 25.80 11.46
N LYS A 21 -7.25 26.40 12.56
CA LYS A 21 -5.80 26.54 12.80
C LYS A 21 -5.05 25.20 12.69
N ILE A 22 -5.66 24.12 13.15
CA ILE A 22 -5.08 22.78 13.09
C ILE A 22 -5.10 22.27 11.63
N GLY A 23 -6.20 22.47 10.92
CA GLY A 23 -6.32 22.10 9.51
C GLY A 23 -5.25 22.76 8.63
N HIS A 24 -5.03 24.07 8.79
CA HIS A 24 -3.94 24.79 8.12
C HIS A 24 -2.56 24.23 8.48
N THR A 25 -2.31 23.95 9.77
CA THR A 25 -1.05 23.35 10.22
C THR A 25 -0.82 21.97 9.59
N LEU A 26 -1.88 21.17 9.41
CA LEU A 26 -1.79 19.87 8.74
C LEU A 26 -1.46 20.01 7.26
N LEU A 27 -2.05 20.99 6.57
CA LEU A 27 -1.75 21.28 5.17
C LEU A 27 -0.31 21.76 5.00
N ASP A 28 0.18 22.66 5.86
CA ASP A 28 1.58 23.10 5.87
C ASP A 28 2.55 21.92 6.04
N LEU A 29 2.25 21.06 7.02
CA LEU A 29 3.05 19.86 7.28
C LEU A 29 3.04 18.89 6.09
N THR A 30 1.87 18.74 5.44
CA THR A 30 1.69 17.91 4.26
C THR A 30 2.44 18.47 3.06
N ALA A 31 2.35 19.77 2.81
CA ALA A 31 3.05 20.43 1.73
C ALA A 31 4.57 20.30 1.87
N LYS A 32 5.08 20.51 3.09
CA LYS A 32 6.53 20.55 3.36
C LYS A 32 7.16 19.16 3.46
N TYR A 33 6.48 18.24 4.12
CA TYR A 33 7.04 16.94 4.51
C TYR A 33 6.19 15.75 4.06
N GLY A 34 5.04 15.97 3.43
CA GLY A 34 4.10 14.93 2.99
C GLY A 34 3.64 13.99 4.09
N VAL A 35 3.51 14.52 5.30
CA VAL A 35 2.81 13.89 6.41
C VAL A 35 1.71 14.84 6.88
N PRO A 36 0.53 14.35 7.27
CA PRO A 36 0.17 12.95 7.46
C PRO A 36 -0.32 12.22 6.20
N TYR A 37 -0.71 10.97 6.39
CA TYR A 37 -1.63 10.27 5.50
C TYR A 37 -3.05 10.75 5.73
N PHE A 38 -3.88 10.65 4.69
CA PHE A 38 -5.31 10.92 4.79
C PHE A 38 -6.08 9.64 4.46
N GLN A 39 -7.08 9.33 5.28
CA GLN A 39 -7.99 8.21 5.07
C GLN A 39 -9.35 8.73 4.64
N ASN A 40 -9.92 8.15 3.59
CA ASN A 40 -11.19 8.57 3.01
C ASN A 40 -12.38 8.00 3.79
N PHE A 41 -13.09 8.86 4.53
CA PHE A 41 -14.39 8.56 5.13
C PHE A 41 -15.56 9.29 4.45
N ILE A 42 -15.30 10.11 3.44
CA ILE A 42 -16.35 10.82 2.70
C ILE A 42 -17.20 9.83 1.88
N ASN A 43 -16.54 8.91 1.16
CA ASN A 43 -17.19 7.89 0.33
C ASN A 43 -17.11 6.48 0.96
N SER A 44 -17.25 6.40 2.29
CA SER A 44 -17.14 5.15 3.04
C SER A 44 -18.46 4.81 3.72
N ASP A 45 -18.87 3.55 3.65
CA ASP A 45 -20.02 3.01 4.39
C ASP A 45 -19.70 2.75 5.89
N LEU A 46 -18.52 3.16 6.36
CA LEU A 46 -17.99 2.91 7.71
C LEU A 46 -17.91 4.22 8.50
N ASN A 47 -18.22 4.19 9.80
CA ASN A 47 -18.00 5.35 10.65
C ASN A 47 -16.51 5.47 11.03
N PRO A 48 -15.98 6.69 11.20
CA PRO A 48 -14.61 6.92 11.67
C PRO A 48 -14.28 6.27 13.03
N GLU A 49 -15.29 6.06 13.87
CA GLU A 49 -15.14 5.42 15.18
C GLU A 49 -14.99 3.89 15.07
N ASP A 50 -15.46 3.29 13.96
CA ASP A 50 -15.42 1.85 13.71
C ASP A 50 -14.05 1.37 13.20
N VAL A 51 -13.13 2.30 12.92
CA VAL A 51 -11.84 2.02 12.28
C VAL A 51 -10.71 2.79 12.96
N ARG A 52 -9.75 2.07 13.55
CA ARG A 52 -8.44 2.60 13.94
C ARG A 52 -7.38 2.11 12.96
N SER A 53 -6.48 3.02 12.61
CA SER A 53 -5.47 2.87 11.55
C SER A 53 -4.40 1.83 11.89
N MET A 54 -4.72 0.55 11.67
CA MET A 54 -3.74 -0.53 11.65
C MET A 54 -3.05 -0.60 10.29
N CYS A 55 -2.34 0.48 9.92
CA CYS A 55 -1.50 0.65 8.72
C CYS A 55 -2.07 0.22 7.35
N CYS A 56 -3.34 -0.20 7.23
CA CYS A 56 -4.00 -0.65 6.00
C CYS A 56 -5.50 -0.94 6.32
N ARG A 57 -6.42 -0.60 5.40
CA ARG A 57 -7.85 -0.30 5.67
C ARG A 57 -8.70 -1.33 6.43
N LEU A 58 -8.59 -2.64 6.38
CA LEU A 58 -9.61 -3.58 6.89
C LEU A 58 -11.07 -3.18 6.55
N GLN A 59 -11.49 -3.37 5.29
CA GLN A 59 -12.91 -3.43 4.96
C GLN A 59 -13.48 -4.74 5.50
N MET A 60 -14.15 -4.68 6.64
CA MET A 60 -14.84 -5.84 7.22
C MET A 60 -16.36 -5.66 7.10
N ASP A 61 -17.08 -6.76 6.89
CA ASP A 61 -18.47 -6.83 7.35
C ASP A 61 -18.44 -6.94 8.89
N LEU A 62 -18.74 -5.82 9.56
CA LEU A 62 -18.72 -5.69 11.01
C LEU A 62 -19.63 -6.73 11.70
N ARG A 63 -20.59 -7.36 11.01
CA ARG A 63 -21.46 -8.40 11.58
C ARG A 63 -20.68 -9.67 11.93
N GLU A 64 -19.70 -10.07 11.12
CA GLU A 64 -18.90 -11.26 11.37
C GLU A 64 -17.90 -11.06 12.51
N LEU A 65 -17.26 -9.88 12.57
CA LEU A 65 -16.34 -9.54 13.65
C LEU A 65 -17.07 -9.36 14.99
N ARG A 66 -18.26 -8.74 14.95
CA ARG A 66 -19.14 -8.53 16.11
C ARG A 66 -19.56 -9.85 16.76
N ASN A 67 -19.73 -10.91 15.97
CA ASN A 67 -20.00 -12.25 16.47
C ASN A 67 -18.76 -12.96 17.04
N LYS A 68 -17.55 -12.65 16.55
CA LYS A 68 -16.30 -13.36 16.94
C LYS A 68 -15.52 -12.71 18.08
N VAL A 69 -15.61 -11.40 18.28
CA VAL A 69 -14.78 -10.67 19.28
C VAL A 69 -15.58 -10.18 20.49
N GLY A 70 -16.91 -10.18 20.42
CA GLY A 70 -17.81 -9.92 21.55
C GLY A 70 -17.74 -8.49 22.09
N GLY A 71 -18.41 -7.55 21.41
CA GLY A 71 -18.65 -6.19 21.91
C GLY A 71 -18.33 -5.06 20.93
N LEU A 72 -18.96 -3.90 21.13
CA LEU A 72 -18.90 -2.71 20.26
C LEU A 72 -17.69 -1.81 20.53
N PHE A 73 -16.99 -1.99 21.65
CA PHE A 73 -15.89 -1.11 22.09
C PHE A 73 -14.52 -1.79 21.97
N GLY A 74 -13.60 -1.19 21.20
CA GLY A 74 -12.17 -1.54 21.22
C GLY A 74 -11.72 -2.71 20.33
N ALA A 75 -12.56 -3.23 19.43
CA ALA A 75 -12.16 -4.34 18.55
C ALA A 75 -11.02 -3.96 17.58
N GLY A 76 -10.94 -2.69 17.17
CA GLY A 76 -9.84 -2.14 16.35
C GLY A 76 -8.48 -2.10 17.06
N ASP A 77 -8.47 -2.04 18.40
CA ASP A 77 -7.24 -2.00 19.22
C ASP A 77 -6.73 -3.41 19.59
N LEU A 78 -7.50 -4.46 19.24
CA LEU A 78 -7.23 -5.87 19.57
C LEU A 78 -7.15 -6.76 18.31
N THR A 79 -7.01 -6.15 17.13
CA THR A 79 -6.87 -6.83 15.84
C THR A 79 -5.49 -6.57 15.22
N GLY A 80 -5.16 -7.27 14.15
CA GLY A 80 -3.87 -7.24 13.48
C GLY A 80 -3.79 -8.36 12.44
N SER A 81 -2.60 -8.68 11.97
CA SER A 81 -2.38 -9.84 11.09
C SER A 81 -1.44 -10.84 11.76
N ILE A 82 -1.77 -12.14 11.70
CA ILE A 82 -0.90 -13.23 12.15
C ILE A 82 0.31 -13.41 11.22
N GLY A 83 0.19 -12.93 9.99
CA GLY A 83 1.21 -13.04 8.96
C GLY A 83 0.67 -12.68 7.59
N VAL A 84 1.61 -12.35 6.71
CA VAL A 84 1.35 -12.03 5.31
C VAL A 84 2.08 -13.06 4.44
N VAL A 85 1.39 -13.62 3.45
CA VAL A 85 1.99 -14.38 2.35
C VAL A 85 1.67 -13.66 1.05
N THR A 86 2.70 -13.22 0.32
CA THR A 86 2.54 -12.46 -0.92
C THR A 86 2.66 -13.36 -2.15
N LEU A 87 1.67 -13.31 -3.04
CA LEU A 87 1.69 -14.01 -4.32
C LEU A 87 2.52 -13.24 -5.36
N ASN A 88 3.36 -13.97 -6.09
CA ASN A 88 4.22 -13.44 -7.15
C ASN A 88 3.49 -13.46 -8.50
N LEU A 89 2.61 -12.48 -8.74
CA LEU A 89 1.78 -12.46 -9.94
C LEU A 89 2.57 -12.51 -11.26
N PRO A 90 3.70 -11.80 -11.42
CA PRO A 90 4.50 -11.84 -12.66
C PRO A 90 4.95 -13.25 -13.02
N LYS A 91 5.43 -14.02 -12.04
CA LYS A 91 5.87 -15.38 -12.25
C LYS A 91 4.71 -16.30 -12.65
N LEU A 92 3.58 -16.19 -11.97
CA LEU A 92 2.40 -17.00 -12.27
C LEU A 92 1.88 -16.68 -13.68
N ALA A 93 1.82 -15.40 -14.04
CA ALA A 93 1.44 -14.94 -15.37
C ALA A 93 2.39 -15.41 -16.47
N TYR A 94 3.71 -15.40 -16.21
CA TYR A 94 4.72 -15.88 -17.15
C TYR A 94 4.62 -17.39 -17.43
N LEU A 95 4.24 -18.18 -16.41
CA LEU A 95 4.10 -19.63 -16.55
C LEU A 95 2.78 -20.05 -17.19
N ALA A 96 1.75 -19.20 -17.08
CA ALA A 96 0.41 -19.50 -17.57
C ALA A 96 0.31 -19.51 -19.11
N GLN A 97 -0.56 -20.38 -19.63
CA GLN A 97 -0.88 -20.49 -21.06
C GLN A 97 -2.11 -19.67 -21.47
N GLY A 98 -2.63 -18.82 -20.57
CA GLY A 98 -3.79 -17.96 -20.81
C GLY A 98 -4.38 -17.41 -19.52
N GLU A 99 -5.44 -16.61 -19.64
CA GLU A 99 -6.07 -15.98 -18.47
C GLU A 99 -6.69 -16.98 -17.48
N GLU A 100 -7.27 -18.09 -17.96
CA GLU A 100 -7.87 -19.10 -17.07
C GLU A 100 -6.79 -19.89 -16.31
N ASP A 101 -5.76 -20.37 -17.01
CA ASP A 101 -4.62 -21.07 -16.40
C ASP A 101 -3.90 -20.16 -15.37
N PHE A 102 -3.84 -18.85 -15.64
CA PHE A 102 -3.31 -17.88 -14.68
C PHE A 102 -4.15 -17.79 -13.40
N LEU A 103 -5.49 -17.82 -13.51
CA LEU A 103 -6.38 -17.83 -12.35
C LEU A 103 -6.28 -19.16 -11.58
N ASP A 104 -6.18 -20.29 -12.27
CA ASP A 104 -5.98 -21.61 -11.66
C ASP A 104 -4.68 -21.66 -10.86
N LEU A 105 -3.58 -21.13 -11.43
CA LEU A 105 -2.30 -21.00 -10.72
C LEU A 105 -2.40 -20.05 -9.51
N ILE A 106 -3.14 -18.95 -9.62
CA ILE A 106 -3.39 -18.06 -8.49
C ILE A 106 -4.12 -18.81 -7.37
N GLU A 107 -5.16 -19.58 -7.69
CA GLU A 107 -5.91 -20.37 -6.73
C GLU A 107 -5.02 -21.40 -6.02
N GLU A 108 -4.21 -22.15 -6.77
CA GLU A 108 -3.29 -23.15 -6.22
C GLU A 108 -2.36 -22.50 -5.17
N TYR A 109 -1.74 -21.38 -5.52
CA TYR A 109 -0.82 -20.68 -4.62
C TYR A 109 -1.55 -19.96 -3.47
N ALA A 110 -2.79 -19.50 -3.67
CA ALA A 110 -3.62 -18.96 -2.60
C ALA A 110 -3.98 -20.04 -1.57
N ILE A 111 -4.26 -21.27 -2.00
CA ILE A 111 -4.47 -22.43 -1.11
C ILE A 111 -3.18 -22.76 -0.34
N GLN A 112 -2.02 -22.71 -0.97
CA GLN A 112 -0.74 -22.88 -0.27
C GLN A 112 -0.52 -21.76 0.77
N ALA A 113 -0.85 -20.51 0.43
CA ALA A 113 -0.80 -19.37 1.34
C ALA A 113 -1.72 -19.58 2.55
N LYS A 114 -2.96 -20.01 2.33
CA LYS A 114 -3.91 -20.40 3.39
C LYS A 114 -3.31 -21.43 4.33
N ASN A 115 -2.81 -22.54 3.80
CA ASN A 115 -2.23 -23.63 4.59
C ASN A 115 -1.03 -23.15 5.44
N SER A 116 -0.15 -22.33 4.86
CA SER A 116 0.98 -21.72 5.56
C SER A 116 0.52 -20.78 6.69
N LEU A 117 -0.50 -19.95 6.44
CA LEU A 117 -1.05 -19.00 7.41
C LEU A 117 -1.76 -19.72 8.56
N GLU A 118 -2.55 -20.76 8.29
CA GLU A 118 -3.20 -21.56 9.34
C GLU A 118 -2.18 -22.34 10.18
N PHE A 119 -1.14 -22.89 9.54
CA PHE A 119 -0.03 -23.49 10.28
C PHE A 119 0.64 -22.48 11.21
N LYS A 120 0.95 -21.28 10.70
CA LYS A 120 1.54 -20.19 11.49
C LYS A 120 0.61 -19.79 12.64
N ARG A 121 -0.69 -19.65 12.39
CA ARG A 121 -1.71 -19.31 13.40
C ARG A 121 -1.71 -20.33 14.53
N LYS A 122 -1.72 -21.63 14.22
CA LYS A 122 -1.62 -22.70 15.22
C LYS A 122 -0.34 -22.57 16.04
N LEU A 123 0.81 -22.38 15.39
CA LEU A 123 2.11 -22.25 16.05
C LEU A 123 2.17 -21.06 17.02
N ILE A 124 1.75 -19.87 16.58
CA ILE A 124 1.79 -18.67 17.43
C ILE A 124 0.78 -18.76 18.58
N GLN A 125 -0.37 -19.41 18.37
CA GLN A 125 -1.37 -19.63 19.42
C GLN A 125 -0.83 -20.59 20.47
N THR A 126 -0.22 -21.72 20.06
CA THR A 126 0.44 -22.64 21.00
C THR A 126 1.53 -21.94 21.82
N ASN A 127 2.33 -21.08 21.20
CA ASN A 127 3.34 -20.29 21.91
C ASN A 127 2.73 -19.28 22.88
N LEU A 128 1.59 -18.65 22.54
CA LEU A 128 0.85 -17.77 23.45
C LEU A 128 0.35 -18.54 24.67
N ASP A 129 -0.23 -19.72 24.47
CA ASP A 129 -0.77 -20.58 25.52
C ASP A 129 0.34 -21.10 26.45
N ASN A 130 1.51 -21.42 25.89
CA ASN A 130 2.72 -21.78 26.63
C ASN A 130 3.38 -20.60 27.36
N GLY A 131 2.84 -19.38 27.25
CA GLY A 131 3.32 -18.20 27.96
C GLY A 131 4.50 -17.48 27.33
N MET A 132 4.85 -17.79 26.07
CA MET A 132 5.98 -17.15 25.36
C MET A 132 5.72 -15.68 24.99
N PHE A 133 4.46 -15.26 25.00
CA PHE A 133 4.06 -13.88 24.68
C PHE A 133 3.31 -13.23 25.86
N PRO A 134 4.00 -12.90 26.97
CA PRO A 134 3.36 -12.42 28.19
C PRO A 134 2.60 -11.09 27.99
N TRP A 135 3.13 -10.17 27.18
CA TRP A 135 2.47 -8.90 26.85
C TRP A 135 1.23 -9.12 25.99
N SER A 136 1.33 -9.89 24.91
CA SER A 136 0.17 -10.25 24.07
C SER A 136 -0.90 -10.93 24.91
N ARG A 137 -0.54 -11.87 25.78
CA ARG A 137 -1.48 -12.54 26.68
C ARG A 137 -2.15 -11.57 27.68
N ARG A 138 -1.43 -10.54 28.12
CA ARG A 138 -1.96 -9.52 29.05
C ARG A 138 -3.03 -8.65 28.40
N TYR A 139 -2.87 -8.29 27.13
CA TYR A 139 -3.72 -7.33 26.41
C TYR A 139 -4.71 -7.98 25.43
N LEU A 140 -4.31 -9.01 24.70
CA LEU A 140 -5.15 -9.79 23.79
C LEU A 140 -5.85 -10.93 24.54
N LYS A 141 -6.89 -10.59 25.32
CA LYS A 141 -7.63 -11.58 26.13
C LYS A 141 -8.29 -12.69 25.31
N ASN A 142 -8.65 -12.39 24.06
CA ASN A 142 -9.20 -13.34 23.10
C ASN A 142 -8.13 -13.99 22.21
N GLY A 143 -6.85 -13.87 22.57
CA GLY A 143 -5.72 -14.31 21.76
C GLY A 143 -5.73 -13.68 20.37
N TYR A 144 -5.40 -14.47 19.34
CA TYR A 144 -5.33 -14.00 17.96
C TYR A 144 -6.62 -14.25 17.15
N LYS A 145 -7.76 -14.51 17.80
CA LYS A 145 -9.05 -14.76 17.11
C LYS A 145 -9.49 -13.58 16.24
N GLY A 146 -9.22 -12.36 16.67
CA GLY A 146 -9.51 -11.14 15.93
C GLY A 146 -8.43 -10.76 14.90
N HIS A 147 -7.39 -11.57 14.70
CA HIS A 147 -6.29 -11.26 13.77
C HIS A 147 -6.48 -11.96 12.42
N PHE A 148 -6.17 -11.25 11.35
CA PHE A 148 -6.27 -11.68 9.96
C PHE A 148 -5.13 -12.62 9.53
N SER A 149 -5.44 -13.52 8.62
CA SER A 149 -4.50 -14.24 7.76
C SER A 149 -4.43 -13.46 6.44
N THR A 150 -3.31 -12.80 6.16
CA THR A 150 -3.24 -11.84 5.04
C THR A 150 -2.61 -12.47 3.80
N ILE A 151 -3.35 -12.41 2.70
CA ILE A 151 -2.82 -12.74 1.37
C ILE A 151 -2.47 -11.41 0.68
N GLY A 152 -1.21 -11.26 0.33
CA GLY A 152 -0.68 -10.08 -0.32
C GLY A 152 -0.45 -10.28 -1.82
N LEU A 153 -0.42 -9.20 -2.59
CA LEU A 153 -0.11 -9.24 -4.02
C LEU A 153 1.08 -8.36 -4.40
N LEU A 154 1.77 -8.74 -5.47
CA LEU A 154 2.88 -8.00 -6.04
C LEU A 154 2.95 -8.21 -7.55
N GLY A 155 3.25 -7.14 -8.30
CA GLY A 155 3.62 -7.19 -9.71
C GLY A 155 2.45 -7.35 -10.68
N GLY A 156 1.31 -6.70 -10.41
CA GLY A 156 0.16 -6.74 -11.32
C GLY A 156 0.46 -6.15 -12.70
N HIS A 157 1.31 -5.12 -12.78
CA HIS A 157 1.77 -4.58 -14.06
C HIS A 157 2.59 -5.59 -14.85
N GLU A 158 3.60 -6.19 -14.23
CA GLU A 158 4.45 -7.15 -14.92
C GLU A 158 3.71 -8.47 -15.19
N ALA A 159 2.70 -8.83 -14.41
CA ALA A 159 1.78 -9.91 -14.76
C ALA A 159 1.03 -9.63 -16.07
N CYS A 160 0.51 -8.40 -16.26
CA CYS A 160 -0.09 -8.01 -17.53
C CYS A 160 0.93 -8.04 -18.68
N LEU A 161 2.16 -7.58 -18.46
CA LEU A 161 3.21 -7.63 -19.49
C LEU A 161 3.52 -9.06 -19.92
N ASN A 162 3.70 -9.98 -18.96
CA ASN A 162 4.07 -11.36 -19.24
C ASN A 162 2.93 -12.16 -19.88
N LEU A 163 1.67 -11.91 -19.50
CA LEU A 163 0.52 -12.67 -20.02
C LEU A 163 -0.13 -12.06 -21.26
N LEU A 164 -0.26 -10.73 -21.30
CA LEU A 164 -1.01 -10.01 -22.34
C LEU A 164 -0.09 -9.28 -23.34
N GLY A 165 1.20 -9.15 -23.04
CA GLY A 165 2.13 -8.30 -23.78
C GLY A 165 1.82 -6.79 -23.65
N LYS A 166 0.99 -6.39 -22.67
CA LYS A 166 0.52 -5.02 -22.47
C LYS A 166 0.46 -4.69 -20.98
N GLY A 167 0.71 -3.44 -20.61
CA GLY A 167 0.73 -3.04 -19.21
C GLY A 167 -0.66 -2.91 -18.58
N ILE A 168 -0.66 -2.82 -17.24
CA ILE A 168 -1.87 -2.65 -16.41
C ILE A 168 -2.69 -1.40 -16.77
N GLU A 169 -2.05 -0.35 -17.27
CA GLU A 169 -2.67 0.92 -17.67
C GLU A 169 -3.66 0.77 -18.83
N THR A 170 -3.55 -0.33 -19.59
CA THR A 170 -4.44 -0.61 -20.72
C THR A 170 -5.80 -1.14 -20.27
N PRO A 171 -6.87 -0.99 -21.07
CA PRO A 171 -8.18 -1.58 -20.75
C PRO A 171 -8.13 -3.08 -20.49
N SER A 172 -7.29 -3.82 -21.22
CA SER A 172 -7.07 -5.26 -21.01
C SER A 172 -6.37 -5.55 -19.68
N GLY A 173 -5.37 -4.74 -19.31
CA GLY A 173 -4.66 -4.87 -18.03
C GLY A 173 -5.58 -4.62 -16.83
N ILE A 174 -6.39 -3.56 -16.88
CA ILE A 174 -7.42 -3.29 -15.86
C ILE A 174 -8.39 -4.48 -15.76
N ARG A 175 -8.93 -4.98 -16.89
CA ARG A 175 -9.86 -6.12 -16.86
C ARG A 175 -9.23 -7.35 -16.19
N LEU A 176 -8.01 -7.71 -16.58
CA LEU A 176 -7.32 -8.87 -16.02
C LEU A 176 -7.12 -8.71 -14.51
N MET A 177 -6.61 -7.56 -14.06
CA MET A 177 -6.37 -7.33 -12.64
C MET A 177 -7.65 -7.22 -11.82
N THR A 178 -8.74 -6.69 -12.38
CA THR A 178 -10.06 -6.74 -11.74
C THR A 178 -10.54 -8.19 -11.57
N ARG A 179 -10.36 -9.06 -12.58
CA ARG A 179 -10.70 -10.49 -12.48
C ARG A 179 -9.89 -11.17 -11.38
N VAL A 180 -8.57 -10.97 -11.36
CA VAL A 180 -7.66 -11.52 -10.34
C VAL A 180 -8.06 -11.09 -8.94
N LEU A 181 -8.30 -9.79 -8.73
CA LEU A 181 -8.66 -9.26 -7.41
C LEU A 181 -10.01 -9.82 -6.92
N ASN A 182 -11.02 -9.89 -7.80
CA ASN A 182 -12.31 -10.46 -7.43
C ASN A 182 -12.21 -11.97 -7.13
N HIS A 183 -11.50 -12.72 -7.96
CA HIS A 183 -11.28 -14.14 -7.73
C HIS A 183 -10.59 -14.40 -6.38
N LEU A 184 -9.55 -13.63 -6.04
CA LEU A 184 -8.90 -13.71 -4.74
C LEU A 184 -9.79 -13.29 -3.58
N ARG A 185 -10.70 -12.31 -3.75
CA ARG A 185 -11.69 -11.96 -2.73
C ARG A 185 -12.63 -13.14 -2.46
N ASP A 186 -13.11 -13.79 -3.51
CA ASP A 186 -14.01 -14.94 -3.39
C ASP A 186 -13.29 -16.08 -2.66
N LEU A 187 -12.04 -16.40 -3.06
CA LEU A 187 -11.20 -17.39 -2.37
C LEU A 187 -10.97 -17.04 -0.90
N THR A 188 -10.61 -15.79 -0.58
CA THR A 188 -10.42 -15.39 0.82
C THR A 188 -11.69 -15.54 1.63
N SER A 189 -12.87 -15.26 1.05
CA SER A 189 -14.17 -15.44 1.70
C SER A 189 -14.46 -16.91 1.98
N GLN A 190 -14.23 -17.78 0.99
CA GLN A 190 -14.33 -19.24 1.14
C GLN A 190 -13.38 -19.75 2.23
N PHE A 191 -12.14 -19.26 2.29
CA PHE A 191 -11.18 -19.65 3.32
C PHE A 191 -11.66 -19.24 4.72
N GLN A 192 -12.35 -18.11 4.87
CA GLN A 192 -12.94 -17.72 6.15
C GLN A 192 -14.04 -18.69 6.59
N GLU A 193 -14.90 -19.12 5.66
CA GLU A 193 -15.97 -20.08 5.92
C GLU A 193 -15.41 -21.46 6.30
N GLU A 194 -14.43 -21.94 5.55
CA GLU A 194 -13.78 -23.25 5.76
C GLU A 194 -13.02 -23.34 7.08
N THR A 195 -12.23 -22.31 7.39
CA THR A 195 -11.28 -22.36 8.52
C THR A 195 -11.83 -21.72 9.79
N GLY A 196 -12.84 -20.86 9.67
CA GLY A 196 -13.31 -19.98 10.74
C GLY A 196 -12.35 -18.84 11.09
N SER A 197 -11.18 -18.75 10.44
CA SER A 197 -10.21 -17.65 10.60
C SER A 197 -10.60 -16.43 9.77
N LEU A 198 -10.11 -15.26 10.15
CA LEU A 198 -10.31 -14.03 9.36
C LEU A 198 -9.25 -13.96 8.25
N TYR A 199 -9.64 -13.54 7.04
CA TYR A 199 -8.76 -13.37 5.88
C TYR A 199 -8.94 -11.99 5.27
N ASN A 200 -7.85 -11.43 4.74
CA ASN A 200 -7.90 -10.19 3.99
C ASN A 200 -6.91 -10.19 2.82
N LEU A 201 -7.23 -9.38 1.82
CA LEU A 201 -6.39 -9.16 0.65
C LEU A 201 -5.66 -7.82 0.78
N GLU A 202 -4.34 -7.82 0.74
CA GLU A 202 -3.52 -6.63 0.96
C GLU A 202 -2.66 -6.25 -0.25
N ALA A 203 -2.61 -4.94 -0.54
CA ALA A 203 -1.64 -4.37 -1.45
C ALA A 203 -0.28 -4.32 -0.72
N THR A 204 0.55 -5.35 -0.92
CA THR A 204 1.84 -5.49 -0.25
C THR A 204 2.76 -4.29 -0.55
N PRO A 205 3.28 -3.58 0.46
CA PRO A 205 4.26 -2.49 0.28
C PRO A 205 5.58 -2.92 -0.38
N ALA A 206 5.91 -4.21 -0.23
CA ALA A 206 6.93 -4.93 -0.99
C ALA A 206 8.32 -4.28 -1.03
N GLU A 207 8.75 -3.63 0.05
CA GLU A 207 10.07 -2.96 0.15
C GLU A 207 11.20 -3.86 -0.34
N GLY A 208 11.36 -5.03 0.28
CA GLY A 208 12.36 -6.03 -0.13
C GLY A 208 11.86 -6.99 -1.21
N THR A 209 10.58 -7.37 -1.15
CA THR A 209 10.02 -8.42 -2.00
C THR A 209 9.97 -8.02 -3.48
N SER A 210 9.71 -6.74 -3.78
CA SER A 210 9.70 -6.18 -5.15
C SER A 210 11.01 -6.47 -5.90
N TYR A 211 12.15 -6.15 -5.29
CA TYR A 211 13.46 -6.42 -5.88
C TYR A 211 13.82 -7.91 -5.83
N ARG A 212 13.62 -8.55 -4.67
CA ARG A 212 14.08 -9.92 -4.43
C ARG A 212 13.42 -10.91 -5.39
N LEU A 213 12.11 -10.82 -5.59
CA LEU A 213 11.40 -11.76 -6.47
C LEU A 213 11.77 -11.52 -7.94
N ALA A 214 11.79 -10.26 -8.39
CA ALA A 214 12.19 -9.93 -9.75
C ALA A 214 13.61 -10.43 -10.08
N LYS A 215 14.56 -10.27 -9.14
CA LYS A 215 15.92 -10.79 -9.31
C LYS A 215 15.98 -12.32 -9.39
N ILE A 216 15.23 -13.03 -8.54
CA ILE A 216 15.16 -14.49 -8.58
C ILE A 216 14.56 -14.94 -9.91
N ASP A 217 13.45 -14.34 -10.33
CA ASP A 217 12.77 -14.75 -11.55
C ASP A 217 13.63 -14.46 -12.80
N LYS A 218 14.29 -13.30 -12.89
CA LYS A 218 15.26 -13.02 -13.97
C LYS A 218 16.41 -14.01 -14.05
N SER A 219 16.82 -14.60 -12.91
CA SER A 219 17.87 -15.63 -12.90
C SER A 219 17.40 -16.99 -13.39
N LEU A 220 16.10 -17.27 -13.29
CA LEU A 220 15.48 -18.52 -13.72
C LEU A 220 14.92 -18.43 -15.14
N TYR A 221 14.44 -17.25 -15.53
CA TYR A 221 13.75 -16.97 -16.79
C TYR A 221 14.28 -15.65 -17.34
N ALA A 222 15.17 -15.71 -18.34
CA ALA A 222 15.87 -14.51 -18.82
C ALA A 222 14.91 -13.49 -19.49
N ASP A 223 13.87 -14.00 -20.14
CA ASP A 223 12.88 -13.29 -20.93
C ASP A 223 11.64 -12.85 -20.15
N ILE A 224 11.49 -13.25 -18.88
CA ILE A 224 10.41 -12.73 -18.01
C ILE A 224 10.49 -11.21 -17.94
N GLN A 225 9.36 -10.53 -18.15
CA GLN A 225 9.26 -9.09 -18.11
C GLN A 225 9.26 -8.60 -16.67
N THR A 226 10.11 -7.61 -16.38
CA THR A 226 10.21 -6.92 -15.09
C THR A 226 10.25 -5.41 -15.36
N SER A 227 9.85 -4.58 -14.39
CA SER A 227 10.20 -3.16 -14.43
C SER A 227 11.68 -2.95 -14.11
N GLY A 228 12.19 -1.74 -14.36
CA GLY A 228 13.57 -1.36 -14.12
C GLY A 228 14.51 -1.65 -15.29
N ASP A 229 15.26 -0.64 -15.71
CA ASP A 229 16.37 -0.80 -16.65
C ASP A 229 17.65 -1.19 -15.89
N GLY A 230 18.17 -2.39 -16.16
CA GLY A 230 19.33 -2.98 -15.50
C GLY A 230 19.03 -3.61 -14.13
N THR A 231 18.46 -2.86 -13.18
CA THR A 231 18.09 -3.40 -11.86
C THR A 231 16.60 -3.76 -11.84
N PRO A 232 16.24 -5.06 -11.91
CA PRO A 232 14.86 -5.47 -12.08
C PRO A 232 14.08 -5.27 -10.79
N TYR A 233 12.83 -4.85 -10.88
CA TYR A 233 11.89 -4.83 -9.76
C TYR A 233 10.46 -5.10 -10.25
N TYR A 234 9.58 -5.45 -9.33
CA TYR A 234 8.14 -5.55 -9.60
C TYR A 234 7.38 -4.36 -9.04
N THR A 235 6.44 -3.84 -9.83
CA THR A 235 5.55 -2.76 -9.41
C THR A 235 4.71 -3.22 -8.22
N ASN A 236 4.57 -2.37 -7.21
CA ASN A 236 3.87 -2.72 -5.98
C ASN A 236 2.43 -3.17 -6.26
N SER A 237 2.03 -4.34 -5.77
CA SER A 237 0.63 -4.81 -5.81
C SER A 237 0.02 -4.71 -7.21
N THR A 238 -1.08 -3.96 -7.36
CA THR A 238 -1.71 -3.61 -8.64
C THR A 238 -1.68 -2.09 -8.89
N THR A 239 -0.65 -1.41 -8.38
CA THR A 239 -0.47 0.02 -8.67
C THR A 239 -0.10 0.23 -10.13
N LEU A 240 -0.31 1.46 -10.60
CA LEU A 240 0.29 1.91 -11.85
C LEU A 240 1.81 1.92 -11.70
N PRO A 241 2.58 1.62 -12.76
CA PRO A 241 4.01 1.85 -12.78
C PRO A 241 4.31 3.32 -12.54
N VAL A 242 5.38 3.59 -11.81
CA VAL A 242 5.75 4.94 -11.34
C VAL A 242 6.11 5.92 -12.47
N GLY A 243 6.42 5.43 -13.68
CA GLY A 243 6.80 6.25 -14.83
C GLY A 243 5.74 6.37 -15.94
N VAL A 244 4.49 5.98 -15.68
CA VAL A 244 3.47 5.83 -16.73
C VAL A 244 2.74 7.13 -17.11
N SER A 245 2.60 8.07 -16.17
CA SER A 245 1.81 9.29 -16.37
C SER A 245 2.15 10.36 -15.33
N GLU A 246 2.21 11.61 -15.79
CA GLU A 246 2.29 12.82 -14.96
C GLU A 246 0.90 13.40 -14.60
N ASP A 247 -0.17 12.83 -15.16
CA ASP A 247 -1.55 13.19 -14.86
C ASP A 247 -2.10 12.39 -13.66
N VAL A 248 -2.23 13.08 -12.52
CA VAL A 248 -2.77 12.52 -11.27
C VAL A 248 -4.25 12.16 -11.37
N VAL A 249 -5.04 12.87 -12.19
CA VAL A 249 -6.48 12.60 -12.35
C VAL A 249 -6.67 11.31 -13.13
N LEU A 250 -5.88 11.10 -14.19
CA LEU A 250 -5.84 9.83 -14.92
C LEU A 250 -5.40 8.69 -14.01
N ALA A 251 -4.32 8.89 -13.23
CA ALA A 251 -3.82 7.89 -12.31
C ALA A 251 -4.85 7.53 -11.21
N LEU A 252 -5.51 8.52 -10.61
CA LEU A 252 -6.59 8.31 -9.64
C LEU A 252 -7.77 7.54 -10.27
N SER A 253 -8.21 7.95 -11.46
CA SER A 253 -9.33 7.31 -12.17
C SER A 253 -9.04 5.85 -12.54
N HIS A 254 -7.78 5.52 -12.88
CA HIS A 254 -7.36 4.15 -13.08
C HIS A 254 -7.35 3.38 -11.76
N GLN A 255 -6.68 3.92 -10.74
CA GLN A 255 -6.45 3.23 -9.47
C GLN A 255 -7.74 3.03 -8.67
N ASP A 256 -8.74 3.90 -8.83
CA ASP A 256 -10.07 3.73 -8.23
C ASP A 256 -10.81 2.46 -8.70
N LYS A 257 -10.41 1.87 -9.84
CA LYS A 257 -11.01 0.61 -10.32
C LYS A 257 -10.43 -0.63 -9.63
N LEU A 258 -9.25 -0.53 -9.02
CA LEU A 258 -8.51 -1.66 -8.48
C LEU A 258 -8.33 -1.56 -6.96
N GLN A 259 -7.95 -0.39 -6.45
CA GLN A 259 -7.61 -0.23 -5.04
C GLN A 259 -8.79 -0.47 -4.08
N PRO A 260 -10.04 -0.13 -4.41
CA PRO A 260 -11.20 -0.49 -3.59
C PRO A 260 -11.53 -1.99 -3.54
N LEU A 261 -10.88 -2.83 -4.35
CA LEU A 261 -11.09 -4.28 -4.31
C LEU A 261 -10.24 -4.97 -3.22
N TYR A 262 -9.24 -4.28 -2.65
CA TYR A 262 -8.51 -4.80 -1.50
C TYR A 262 -9.33 -4.67 -0.22
N THR A 263 -9.42 -5.76 0.54
CA THR A 263 -10.15 -5.81 1.83
C THR A 263 -9.24 -5.55 3.03
N GLY A 264 -7.93 -5.72 2.87
CA GLY A 264 -6.89 -5.32 3.81
C GLY A 264 -6.58 -3.86 3.65
N GLY A 265 -5.46 -3.48 3.04
CA GLY A 265 -5.25 -2.08 2.71
C GLY A 265 -4.45 -1.83 1.46
N SER A 266 -4.60 -0.58 1.03
CA SER A 266 -4.01 0.01 -0.14
C SER A 266 -3.85 1.51 0.10
N VAL A 267 -2.86 2.11 -0.53
CA VAL A 267 -2.59 3.54 -0.48
C VAL A 267 -2.33 4.03 -1.90
N PHE A 268 -2.95 5.14 -2.27
CA PHE A 268 -2.55 5.89 -3.45
C PHE A 268 -1.48 6.93 -3.06
N HIS A 269 -0.30 6.81 -3.68
CA HIS A 269 0.79 7.75 -3.48
C HIS A 269 0.77 8.84 -4.56
N THR A 270 0.52 10.08 -4.15
CA THR A 270 0.68 11.26 -5.00
C THR A 270 2.12 11.76 -4.90
N PHE A 271 2.98 11.33 -5.82
CA PHE A 271 4.37 11.77 -5.89
C PHE A 271 4.47 13.17 -6.51
N LEU A 272 5.09 14.10 -5.78
CA LEU A 272 5.34 15.47 -6.22
C LEU A 272 6.86 15.69 -6.35
N GLY A 273 7.25 16.54 -7.30
CA GLY A 273 8.64 16.94 -7.46
C GLY A 273 9.16 17.68 -6.24
N GLU A 274 8.46 18.72 -5.81
CA GLU A 274 8.82 19.52 -4.65
C GLU A 274 7.59 19.85 -3.80
N SER A 275 7.81 20.50 -2.66
CA SER A 275 6.72 20.99 -1.81
C SER A 275 5.83 21.99 -2.56
N THR A 276 4.51 21.91 -2.37
CA THR A 276 3.57 22.89 -2.92
C THR A 276 3.46 24.13 -2.03
N ALA A 277 3.57 25.33 -2.60
CA ALA A 277 3.35 26.57 -1.87
C ALA A 277 1.85 26.90 -1.72
N ASP A 278 0.99 26.35 -2.58
CA ASP A 278 -0.46 26.59 -2.57
C ASP A 278 -1.17 25.52 -1.74
N LEU A 279 -1.50 25.89 -0.50
CA LEU A 279 -2.21 25.03 0.45
C LEU A 279 -3.69 24.85 0.09
N ASP A 280 -4.31 25.84 -0.56
CA ASP A 280 -5.71 25.75 -0.98
C ASP A 280 -5.86 24.81 -2.17
N ALA A 281 -4.91 24.82 -3.12
CA ALA A 281 -4.84 23.81 -4.18
C ALA A 281 -4.66 22.41 -3.60
N LEU A 282 -3.77 22.24 -2.61
CA LEU A 282 -3.56 20.97 -1.93
C LEU A 282 -4.83 20.47 -1.21
N LYS A 283 -5.49 21.34 -0.44
CA LYS A 283 -6.77 21.07 0.22
C LYS A 283 -7.82 20.63 -0.80
N ASN A 284 -8.00 21.42 -1.86
CA ASN A 284 -8.99 21.16 -2.90
C ASN A 284 -8.71 19.85 -3.64
N PHE A 285 -7.44 19.51 -3.88
CA PHE A 285 -7.05 18.23 -4.47
C PHE A 285 -7.47 17.06 -3.58
N ILE A 286 -7.11 17.07 -2.28
CA ILE A 286 -7.45 15.99 -1.35
C ILE A 286 -8.97 15.78 -1.29
N ILE A 287 -9.73 16.87 -1.12
CA ILE A 287 -11.20 16.81 -1.07
C ILE A 287 -11.78 16.28 -2.39
N LYS A 288 -11.32 16.78 -3.54
CA LYS A 288 -11.80 16.34 -4.86
C LYS A 288 -11.47 14.86 -5.10
N ALA A 289 -10.26 14.41 -4.76
CA ALA A 289 -9.85 13.02 -4.89
C ALA A 289 -10.75 12.10 -4.07
N PHE A 290 -11.00 12.44 -2.79
CA PHE A 290 -11.85 11.64 -1.93
C PHE A 290 -13.33 11.67 -2.29
N LYS A 291 -13.85 12.79 -2.82
CA LYS A 291 -15.24 12.87 -3.31
C LYS A 291 -15.45 12.13 -4.62
N LYS A 292 -14.45 12.07 -5.51
CA LYS A 292 -14.58 11.46 -6.83
C LYS A 292 -14.18 9.98 -6.88
N THR A 293 -13.51 9.47 -5.84
CA THR A 293 -13.01 8.09 -5.79
C THR A 293 -13.41 7.40 -4.49
N LYS A 294 -13.35 6.07 -4.49
CA LYS A 294 -13.46 5.21 -3.31
C LYS A 294 -12.09 4.78 -2.77
N ILE A 295 -11.01 5.41 -3.26
CA ILE A 295 -9.65 5.14 -2.82
C ILE A 295 -9.56 5.30 -1.29
N PRO A 296 -9.02 4.29 -0.59
CA PRO A 296 -9.05 4.23 0.87
C PRO A 296 -8.11 5.22 1.55
N TYR A 297 -6.90 5.37 1.03
CA TYR A 297 -5.87 6.23 1.58
C TYR A 297 -5.19 7.02 0.49
N LEU A 298 -4.91 8.27 0.81
CA LEU A 298 -4.12 9.17 0.00
C LEU A 298 -2.91 9.62 0.80
N SER A 299 -1.76 9.64 0.14
CA SER A 299 -0.57 10.28 0.67
C SER A 299 -0.05 11.30 -0.32
N ILE A 300 0.38 12.44 0.19
CA ILE A 300 1.07 13.46 -0.58
C ILE A 300 2.56 13.28 -0.31
N THR A 301 3.37 13.22 -1.35
CA THR A 301 4.78 12.85 -1.24
C THR A 301 5.65 13.85 -2.00
N PRO A 302 6.04 14.98 -1.37
CA PRO A 302 7.05 15.86 -1.92
C PRO A 302 8.44 15.25 -1.76
N THR A 303 9.36 15.61 -2.66
CA THR A 303 10.78 15.37 -2.49
C THR A 303 11.43 16.62 -1.90
N PHE A 304 12.28 16.43 -0.89
CA PHE A 304 13.01 17.50 -0.23
C PHE A 304 14.37 16.98 0.22
N SER A 305 15.27 17.90 0.55
CA SER A 305 16.64 17.57 0.93
C SER A 305 16.99 18.12 2.32
N ILE A 306 17.97 17.51 2.98
CA ILE A 306 18.44 17.95 4.28
C ILE A 306 19.96 18.11 4.25
N CYS A 307 20.43 19.33 4.50
CA CYS A 307 21.83 19.62 4.80
C CYS A 307 22.05 19.54 6.32
N LYS A 308 23.22 19.04 6.74
CA LYS A 308 23.59 18.97 8.16
C LYS A 308 23.72 20.35 8.80
N GLU A 309 24.11 21.35 8.02
CA GLU A 309 24.34 22.73 8.48
C GLU A 309 23.11 23.60 8.26
N HIS A 310 22.59 23.66 7.02
CA HIS A 310 21.50 24.57 6.63
C HIS A 310 20.09 23.99 6.84
N GLY A 311 19.97 22.69 7.16
CA GLY A 311 18.69 22.07 7.46
C GLY A 311 17.86 21.76 6.20
N TYR A 312 16.56 22.10 6.23
CA TYR A 312 15.61 21.74 5.18
C TYR A 312 15.86 22.53 3.90
N ILE A 313 15.90 21.83 2.77
CA ILE A 313 16.01 22.40 1.43
C ILE A 313 14.84 21.86 0.61
N GLN A 314 14.10 22.76 -0.03
CA GLN A 314 13.00 22.39 -0.92
C GLN A 314 13.55 21.68 -2.17
N GLY A 315 12.92 20.58 -2.57
CA GLY A 315 13.30 19.84 -3.78
C GLY A 315 14.47 18.86 -3.62
N GLU A 316 14.85 18.25 -4.74
CA GLU A 316 15.92 17.25 -4.82
C GLU A 316 17.30 17.90 -5.03
N HIS A 317 18.11 17.89 -3.98
CA HIS A 317 19.46 18.42 -3.96
C HIS A 317 20.37 17.38 -3.28
N HIS A 318 21.28 16.78 -4.05
CA HIS A 318 22.34 15.91 -3.51
C HIS A 318 23.52 16.71 -2.94
N THR A 319 23.59 17.99 -3.30
CA THR A 319 24.56 18.97 -2.80
C THR A 319 23.82 20.21 -2.33
N CYS A 320 24.13 20.68 -1.12
CA CYS A 320 23.53 21.85 -0.51
C CYS A 320 23.85 23.10 -1.34
N PRO A 321 22.84 23.88 -1.78
CA PRO A 321 23.06 25.07 -2.60
C PRO A 321 23.76 26.21 -1.83
N GLU A 322 23.76 26.17 -0.49
CA GLU A 322 24.34 27.22 0.36
C GLU A 322 25.83 26.98 0.68
N CYS A 323 26.22 25.77 1.11
CA CYS A 323 27.61 25.47 1.47
C CYS A 323 28.33 24.48 0.56
N GLY A 324 27.66 23.89 -0.44
CA GLY A 324 28.26 22.89 -1.32
C GLY A 324 28.54 21.53 -0.66
N ALA A 325 28.15 21.33 0.60
CA ALA A 325 28.27 20.04 1.28
C ALA A 325 27.23 19.02 0.76
N GLU A 326 27.47 17.73 1.00
CA GLU A 326 26.51 16.67 0.66
C GLU A 326 25.18 16.84 1.44
N SER A 327 24.06 16.69 0.75
CA SER A 327 22.72 16.68 1.34
C SER A 327 22.00 15.35 1.13
N GLU A 328 21.14 15.01 2.10
CA GLU A 328 20.31 13.81 2.04
C GLU A 328 18.98 14.12 1.38
N VAL A 329 18.70 13.50 0.24
CA VAL A 329 17.38 13.56 -0.42
C VAL A 329 16.42 12.61 0.28
N TYR A 330 15.29 13.12 0.74
CA TYR A 330 14.22 12.37 1.40
C TYR A 330 12.99 12.28 0.50
N THR A 331 12.39 11.10 0.45
CA THR A 331 11.13 10.83 -0.24
C THR A 331 10.46 9.60 0.38
N ARG A 332 9.20 9.37 0.01
CA ARG A 332 8.47 8.12 0.29
C ARG A 332 8.47 7.27 -0.97
N ILE A 333 8.81 5.98 -0.82
CA ILE A 333 8.71 4.99 -1.91
C ILE A 333 7.61 3.98 -1.61
N VAL A 334 7.67 3.34 -0.45
CA VAL A 334 6.76 2.22 -0.09
C VAL A 334 5.87 2.49 1.14
N GLY A 335 5.87 3.72 1.66
CA GLY A 335 4.94 4.10 2.72
C GLY A 335 5.50 5.01 3.81
N TYR A 336 6.81 5.16 3.92
CA TYR A 336 7.44 6.04 4.90
C TYR A 336 8.62 6.80 4.32
N TYR A 337 9.04 7.86 5.02
CA TYR A 337 10.17 8.70 4.61
C TYR A 337 11.49 8.07 5.01
N ARG A 338 12.42 8.08 4.07
CA ARG A 338 13.81 7.69 4.30
C ARG A 338 14.72 8.39 3.29
N PRO A 339 16.00 8.64 3.62
CA PRO A 339 16.95 9.10 2.61
C PRO A 339 17.02 8.12 1.43
N VAL A 340 17.02 8.64 0.21
CA VAL A 340 17.01 7.84 -1.03
C VAL A 340 18.17 6.83 -1.03
N LYS A 341 19.34 7.25 -0.55
CA LYS A 341 20.56 6.43 -0.47
C LYS A 341 20.41 5.17 0.39
N GLN A 342 19.48 5.16 1.35
CA GLN A 342 19.28 4.04 2.27
C GLN A 342 18.24 3.01 1.78
N TRP A 343 17.57 3.25 0.65
CA TRP A 343 16.74 2.22 0.04
C TRP A 343 17.58 1.12 -0.60
N ASN A 344 16.98 -0.07 -0.76
CA ASN A 344 17.60 -1.15 -1.52
C ASN A 344 17.65 -0.81 -3.02
N ASP A 345 18.43 -1.58 -3.77
CA ASP A 345 18.71 -1.29 -5.19
C ASP A 345 17.45 -1.24 -6.06
N GLY A 346 16.51 -2.17 -5.86
CA GLY A 346 15.26 -2.14 -6.63
C GLY A 346 14.39 -0.92 -6.31
N LYS A 347 14.35 -0.47 -5.06
CA LYS A 347 13.62 0.76 -4.70
C LYS A 347 14.34 2.03 -5.16
N LYS A 348 15.67 2.01 -5.29
CA LYS A 348 16.42 3.08 -5.97
C LYS A 348 16.12 3.10 -7.48
N ALA A 349 16.00 1.93 -8.11
CA ALA A 349 15.62 1.82 -9.52
C ALA A 349 14.18 2.33 -9.74
N GLU A 350 13.23 1.92 -8.91
CA GLU A 350 11.85 2.44 -8.94
C GLU A 350 11.82 3.97 -8.74
N TYR A 351 12.64 4.52 -7.84
CA TYR A 351 12.74 5.97 -7.68
C TYR A 351 13.26 6.66 -8.94
N LYS A 352 14.24 6.07 -9.63
CA LYS A 352 14.81 6.63 -10.86
C LYS A 352 13.80 6.62 -12.02
N ASP A 353 12.96 5.59 -12.09
CA ASP A 353 11.95 5.44 -13.14
C ASP A 353 10.68 6.26 -12.87
N ARG A 354 10.59 6.88 -11.68
CA ARG A 354 9.42 7.64 -11.25
C ARG A 354 9.26 8.95 -12.03
N GLN A 355 8.05 9.16 -12.53
CA GLN A 355 7.55 10.49 -12.91
C GLN A 355 6.75 11.11 -11.77
N VAL A 356 6.87 12.43 -11.63
CA VAL A 356 6.13 13.20 -10.63
C VAL A 356 4.90 13.83 -11.27
N TYR A 357 3.85 14.03 -10.49
CA TYR A 357 2.63 14.65 -11.00
C TYR A 357 2.81 16.16 -11.15
N ASN A 358 2.54 16.69 -12.35
CA ASN A 358 2.88 18.08 -12.73
C ASN A 358 1.84 19.14 -12.32
N THR A 359 0.67 18.76 -11.78
CA THR A 359 -0.41 19.72 -11.53
C THR A 359 -1.32 19.35 -10.34
N PHE A 360 -1.49 20.30 -9.42
CA PHE A 360 -2.70 20.41 -8.58
C PHE A 360 -3.75 21.35 -9.18
N CYS A 361 -3.46 21.99 -10.32
CA CYS A 361 -4.37 22.93 -10.96
C CYS A 361 -5.56 22.19 -11.59
N CYS A 362 -6.72 22.36 -10.97
CA CYS A 362 -8.02 22.29 -11.61
C CYS A 362 -8.68 23.65 -11.44
#